data_AF-A0A385SR68-F1
#
_entry.id   AF-A0A385SR68-F1
#
_cell.length_a   1.000
_cell.length_b   1.000
_cell.length_c   1.000
_cell.angle_alpha   90.00
_cell.angle_beta   90.00
_cell.angle_gamma   90.00
#
_symmetry.space_group_name_H-M   'P 1'
#
loop_
_entity.id
_entity.type
_entity.pdbx_description
1 polymer ?
#
loop_
_entity_poly.entity_id
_entity_poly.type
_entity_poly.pdbx_seq_one_letter_code
_entity_poly.pdbx_strand_id
1 'polypeptide(L)' 'MSTKQLRLSDAAQIRKRVAEFLGKKINIVLTDSTAMFGELTDVNATEIKLLNMRRKKMTYRIDTIAELYFDTFA' A
#
# COMPACT_ATOMS: atom_id res chain seq x y z
N MET A 1 -17.24 -14.42 -8.50
CA MET A 1 -15.84 -14.76 -8.15
C MET A 1 -15.45 -13.91 -6.97
N SER A 2 -15.01 -14.50 -5.86
CA SER A 2 -14.59 -13.75 -4.67
C SER A 2 -13.17 -13.21 -4.90
N THR A 3 -13.01 -11.89 -5.02
CA THR A 3 -11.71 -11.23 -5.02
C THR A 3 -11.12 -11.37 -3.63
N LYS A 4 -10.09 -12.21 -3.50
CA LYS A 4 -9.36 -12.38 -2.25
C LYS A 4 -8.51 -11.14 -2.07
N GLN A 5 -8.95 -10.25 -1.19
CA GLN A 5 -8.17 -9.10 -0.79
C GLN A 5 -7.39 -9.43 0.46
N LEU A 6 -6.08 -9.18 0.43
CA LEU A 6 -5.27 -9.21 1.64
C LEU A 6 -5.33 -7.82 2.26
N ARG A 7 -5.76 -7.75 3.53
CA ARG A 7 -5.72 -6.52 4.34
C ARG A 7 -4.59 -6.60 5.35
N LEU A 8 -3.73 -5.58 5.39
CA LEU A 8 -2.76 -5.37 6.45
C LEU A 8 -3.17 -4.10 7.22
N SER A 9 -3.44 -4.25 8.52
CA SER A 9 -3.88 -3.16 9.39
C SER A 9 -2.93 -2.92 10.59
N ASP A 10 -1.87 -3.72 10.70
CA ASP A 10 -0.84 -3.57 11.72
C ASP A 10 0.45 -3.05 11.07
N ALA A 11 1.01 -1.96 11.62
CA ALA A 11 2.25 -1.36 11.14
C ALA A 11 3.43 -2.36 11.12
N ALA A 12 3.48 -3.31 12.07
CA ALA A 12 4.52 -4.33 12.07
C ALA A 12 4.34 -5.34 10.92
N GLN A 13 3.11 -5.73 10.62
CA GLN A 13 2.79 -6.58 9.46
C GLN A 13 3.05 -5.86 8.14
N ILE A 14 2.65 -4.59 8.04
CA ILE A 14 2.89 -3.73 6.88
C ILE A 14 4.39 -3.71 6.57
N ARG A 15 5.24 -3.40 7.55
CA ARG A 15 6.70 -3.35 7.34
C ARG A 15 7.29 -4.67 6.85
N LYS A 16 6.81 -5.81 7.35
CA LYS A 16 7.33 -7.13 6.95
C LYS A 16 6.88 -7.55 5.55
N ARG A 17 5.62 -7.28 5.20
CA ARG A 17 4.98 -7.89 4.03
C ARG A 17 4.81 -6.95 2.84
N VAL A 18 4.77 -5.63 3.05
CA VAL A 18 4.49 -4.68 1.96
C VAL A 18 5.52 -4.78 0.83
N ALA A 19 6.77 -5.14 1.14
CA ALA A 19 7.83 -5.36 0.15
C ALA A 19 7.54 -6.54 -0.80
N GLU A 20 6.74 -7.55 -0.39
CA GLU A 20 6.34 -8.68 -1.24
C GLU A 20 5.47 -8.22 -2.44
N PHE A 21 4.89 -7.02 -2.35
CA PHE A 21 3.94 -6.48 -3.33
C PHE A 21 4.54 -5.36 -4.19
N LEU A 22 5.87 -5.24 -4.25
CA LEU A 22 6.54 -4.31 -5.17
C LEU A 22 6.09 -4.57 -6.62
N GLY A 23 5.78 -3.49 -7.34
CA GLY A 23 5.24 -3.51 -8.70
C GLY A 23 3.74 -3.84 -8.80
N LYS A 24 3.06 -4.10 -7.67
CA LYS A 24 1.61 -4.35 -7.66
C LYS A 24 0.84 -3.06 -7.39
N LYS A 25 -0.40 -3.02 -7.91
CA LYS A 25 -1.36 -1.96 -7.59
C LYS A 25 -1.97 -2.25 -6.21
N ILE A 26 -1.95 -1.24 -5.35
CA ILE A 26 -2.42 -1.35 -3.97
C ILE A 26 -3.32 -0.17 -3.63
N ASN A 27 -4.28 -0.41 -2.74
CA ASN A 27 -5.01 0.67 -2.09
C ASN A 27 -4.46 0.87 -0.68
N ILE A 28 -4.25 2.12 -0.30
CA ILE A 28 -3.88 2.50 1.06
C ILE A 28 -4.97 3.37 1.64
N VAL A 29 -5.27 3.16 2.91
CA VAL A 29 -6.12 4.02 3.71
C VAL A 29 -5.23 4.68 4.74
N LEU A 30 -5.23 6.01 4.74
CA LEU A 30 -4.47 6.81 5.69
C LEU A 30 -5.27 6.99 6.98
N THR A 31 -4.59 7.39 8.05
CA THR A 31 -5.19 7.63 9.38
C THR A 31 -6.21 8.77 9.39
N ASP A 32 -6.17 9.67 8.41
CA ASP A 32 -7.17 10.72 8.18
C ASP A 32 -8.39 10.24 7.38
N SER A 33 -8.53 8.92 7.17
CA SER A 33 -9.56 8.28 6.34
C SER A 33 -9.46 8.57 4.84
N THR A 34 -8.37 9.16 4.37
CA THR A 34 -8.12 9.34 2.94
C THR A 34 -7.69 8.01 2.32
N ALA A 35 -8.40 7.59 1.27
CA ALA A 35 -8.02 6.42 0.48
C ALA A 35 -7.21 6.84 -0.75
N MET A 36 -6.04 6.24 -0.92
CA MET A 36 -5.15 6.46 -2.07
C MET A 36 -4.89 5.15 -2.81
N PHE A 37 -4.77 5.24 -4.13
CA PHE A 37 -4.48 4.10 -4.99
C PHE A 37 -3.25 4.37 -5.86
N GLY A 38 -2.41 3.35 -6.01
CA GLY A 38 -1.25 3.43 -6.87
C GLY A 38 -0.49 2.13 -6.97
N GLU A 39 0.49 2.12 -7.87
CA GLU A 39 1.45 1.03 -7.97
C GLU A 39 2.57 1.22 -6.95
N LEU A 40 2.88 0.19 -6.17
CA LEU A 40 3.96 0.22 -5.21
C LEU A 40 5.31 0.16 -5.94
N THR A 41 6.05 1.25 -5.91
CA THR A 41 7.33 1.37 -6.66
C THR A 41 8.55 1.20 -5.78
N ASP A 42 8.44 1.51 -4.49
CA ASP A 42 9.55 1.47 -3.55
C ASP A 42 9.02 1.33 -2.12
N VAL A 43 9.78 0.65 -1.27
CA VAL A 43 9.48 0.43 0.15
C VAL A 43 10.78 0.56 0.93
N ASN A 44 10.76 1.34 1.99
CA ASN A 44 11.83 1.37 2.98
C ASN A 44 11.26 1.14 4.39
N ALA A 45 12.11 1.28 5.42
CA ALA A 45 11.73 0.99 6.81
C ALA A 45 10.65 1.93 7.38
N THR A 46 10.48 3.12 6.80
CA THR A 46 9.63 4.21 7.34
C THR A 46 8.58 4.70 6.36
N GLU A 47 8.76 4.45 5.06
CA GLU A 47 7.99 5.05 3.97
C GLU A 47 7.76 4.05 2.84
N ILE A 48 6.68 4.27 2.11
CA ILE A 48 6.38 3.61 0.84
C ILE A 48 6.22 4.66 -0.27
N LYS A 49 6.58 4.30 -1.50
CA LYS A 49 6.36 5.15 -2.67
C LYS A 49 5.37 4.51 -3.62
N LEU A 50 4.34 5.27 -3.95
CA LEU A 50 3.31 4.89 -4.89
C LEU A 50 3.44 5.71 -6.17
N LEU A 51 3.25 5.06 -7.32
CA LEU A 51 2.99 5.73 -8.58
C LEU A 51 1.48 5.79 -8.80
N ASN A 52 0.91 6.99 -8.78
CA ASN A 52 -0.54 7.15 -8.96
C ASN A 52 -0.93 7.03 -10.45
N MET A 53 -2.24 7.01 -10.72
CA MET A 53 -2.78 6.92 -12.08
C MET A 53 -2.38 8.07 -13.01
N ARG A 54 -1.96 9.22 -12.46
CA ARG A 54 -1.41 10.37 -13.20
C ARG A 54 0.11 10.29 -13.37
N ARG A 55 0.73 9.13 -13.11
CA ARG A 55 2.17 8.88 -13.12
C ARG A 55 2.98 9.81 -12.19
N LYS A 56 2.34 10.37 -11.16
CA LYS A 56 3.05 11.12 -10.11
C LYS A 56 3.54 10.15 -9.04
N LYS A 57 4.79 10.29 -8.65
CA LYS A 57 5.37 9.61 -7.50
C LYS A 57 4.86 10.28 -6.22
N MET A 58 4.24 9.50 -5.36
CA MET A 58 3.74 9.92 -4.06
C MET A 58 4.47 9.12 -2.98
N THR A 59 4.80 9.77 -1.86
CA THR A 59 5.50 9.13 -0.75
C THR A 59 4.62 9.23 0.49
N TYR A 60 4.43 8.10 1.15
CA TYR A 60 3.62 7.98 2.35
C TYR A 60 4.45 7.35 3.46
N ARG A 61 4.34 7.90 4.67
CA ARG A 61 4.97 7.30 5.84
C ARG A 61 4.11 6.15 6.35
N ILE A 62 4.75 5.06 6.76
CA ILE A 62 4.06 3.85 7.22
C ILE A 62 3.22 4.12 8.47
N ASP A 63 3.64 5.05 9.33
CA ASP A 63 2.90 5.48 10.53
C ASP A 63 1.57 6.19 10.21
N THR A 64 1.47 6.82 9.03
CA THR A 64 0.24 7.46 8.55
C THR A 64 -0.72 6.49 7.85
N ILE A 65 -0.32 5.24 7.64
CA ILE A 65 -1.15 4.23 6.98
C ILE A 65 -1.94 3.46 8.03
N ALA A 66 -3.26 3.59 7.98
CA ALA A 66 -4.16 2.79 8.79
C ALA A 66 -4.29 1.37 8.21
N GLU A 67 -4.47 1.28 6.89
CA GLU A 67 -4.77 0.00 6.23
C GLU A 67 -4.17 -0.08 4.83
N LEU A 68 -3.81 -1.29 4.43
CA LEU A 68 -3.26 -1.62 3.12
C LEU A 68 -4.05 -2.79 2.54
N TYR A 69 -4.57 -2.61 1.33
CA TYR A 69 -5.32 -3.62 0.60
C TYR A 69 -4.57 -4.02 -0.67
N PHE A 70 -4.37 -5.33 -0.81
CA PHE A 70 -3.76 -5.94 -1.98
C PHE A 70 -4.79 -6.82 -2.67
N ASP A 71 -4.89 -6.70 -3.98
CA ASP A 71 -5.58 -7.71 -4.77
C ASP A 71 -4.62 -8.90 -4.95
N THR A 72 -5.01 -10.07 -4.42
CA THR A 72 -4.17 -11.28 -4.52
C THR A 72 -4.39 -12.04 -5.82
N PHE A 73 -5.28 -11.57 -6.69
CA PHE A 73 -5.40 -12.07 -8.04
C PHE A 73 -4.39 -11.36 -8.95
N ALA A 74 -3.39 -12.13 -9.40
CA ALA A 74 -2.42 -11.74 -10.42
C ALA A 74 -2.86 -12.24 -11.79
#